data_AF-A0A821G4V3-F1
#
_entry.id   AF-A0A821G4V3-F1
#
_cell.length_a   1.000
_cell.length_b   1.000
_cell.length_c   1.000
_cell.angle_alpha   90.00
_cell.angle_beta   90.00
_cell.angle_gamma   90.00
#
_symmetry.space_group_name_H-M   'P 1'
#
loop_
_entity.id
_entity.type
_entity.pdbx_description
1 polymer ?
#
loop_
_entity_poly.entity_id
_entity_poly.type
_entity_poly.pdbx_seq_one_letter_code
_entity_poly.pdbx_strand_id
1 'polypeptide(L)'
;MSNISFDKKEFRSLVLNLKKLNPSSGAPQLANFLQQSENPPSLQRRQLVTKIRRTLTRNTIEDKKRSGHPATTSTSSFQQKIKTSLRLKKGASIRNVTSNLNRNGIKCFERTVHRTARQLNLKWFKTRKSQKLTEDNKTRRVICAKQLRMKFGVEKKAHKWKWNRLVNTDFSGKFTLLPFQNKRNDDIWAEEGEVVPPVLINAPTDKFKKGIIFWGGISSHGLIPARAPINFTEWLHQQPPQKKRKYLTGDLYAKFVTEKAAPAIKRVFRSTGVIPIFRDDQDSKHRTAIVMDTINSLFGERVDPEIGDSKLADVWVIENVWGAIKERLRGQQFNDASELENQVAQQWRIFTVEKCRQRMEEIPDRLKRVIDQDGKQIHNHS
;
A
#
# COMPACT_ATOMS: atom_id res chain seq x y z
N MET A 1 -32.91 -43.04 -29.07
CA MET A 1 -34.04 -42.12 -29.27
C MET A 1 -33.70 -40.78 -28.63
N SER A 2 -33.36 -39.78 -29.45
CA SER A 2 -32.91 -38.47 -28.99
C SER A 2 -34.07 -37.65 -28.42
N ASN A 3 -34.03 -37.34 -27.13
CA ASN A 3 -34.93 -36.38 -26.48
C ASN A 3 -34.68 -34.99 -27.09
N ILE A 4 -35.51 -34.57 -28.04
CA ILE A 4 -35.45 -33.22 -28.60
C ILE A 4 -35.96 -32.25 -27.53
N SER A 5 -35.04 -31.62 -26.82
CA SER A 5 -35.31 -30.41 -26.06
C SER A 5 -35.53 -29.27 -27.06
N PHE A 6 -36.79 -28.93 -27.36
CA PHE A 6 -37.10 -27.74 -28.16
C PHE A 6 -36.33 -26.52 -27.64
N ASP A 7 -35.63 -25.82 -28.52
CA ASP A 7 -35.09 -24.50 -28.17
C ASP A 7 -36.26 -23.56 -27.82
N LYS A 8 -36.02 -22.60 -26.92
CA LYS A 8 -37.05 -21.63 -26.47
C LYS A 8 -37.65 -20.89 -27.66
N LYS A 9 -36.87 -20.56 -28.70
CA LYS A 9 -37.39 -19.87 -29.89
C LYS A 9 -38.23 -20.79 -30.76
N GLU A 10 -37.82 -22.05 -30.90
CA GLU A 10 -38.55 -23.07 -31.65
C GLU A 10 -39.91 -23.38 -30.99
N PHE A 11 -39.93 -23.61 -29.68
CA PHE A 11 -41.17 -23.85 -28.94
C PHE A 11 -42.14 -22.67 -29.07
N ARG A 12 -41.63 -21.44 -28.97
CA ARG A 12 -42.45 -20.23 -29.14
C ARG A 12 -43.04 -20.15 -30.54
N SER A 13 -42.21 -20.35 -31.57
CA SER A 13 -42.63 -20.29 -32.96
C SER A 13 -43.67 -21.36 -33.28
N LEU A 14 -43.46 -22.58 -32.80
CA LEU A 14 -44.39 -23.70 -32.90
C LEU A 14 -45.75 -23.36 -32.29
N VAL A 15 -45.79 -22.87 -31.05
CA VAL A 15 -47.04 -22.51 -30.37
C VAL A 15 -47.79 -21.40 -31.10
N LEU A 16 -47.08 -20.38 -31.60
CA LEU A 16 -47.70 -19.29 -32.35
C LEU A 16 -48.24 -19.76 -33.71
N ASN A 17 -47.51 -20.64 -34.41
CA ASN A 17 -47.96 -21.23 -35.66
C ASN A 17 -49.19 -22.13 -35.45
N LEU A 18 -49.20 -22.96 -34.41
CA LEU A 18 -50.37 -23.77 -34.06
C LEU A 18 -51.59 -22.92 -33.71
N LYS A 19 -51.39 -21.77 -33.04
CA LYS A 19 -52.47 -20.82 -32.75
C LYS A 19 -52.98 -20.12 -34.02
N LYS A 20 -52.12 -19.85 -35.00
CA LYS A 20 -52.53 -19.30 -36.30
C LYS A 20 -53.36 -20.33 -37.10
N LEU A 21 -52.94 -21.59 -37.10
CA LEU A 21 -53.64 -22.67 -37.79
C LEU A 21 -54.97 -23.01 -37.11
N ASN A 22 -55.07 -22.87 -35.78
CA ASN A 22 -56.28 -23.15 -35.02
C ASN A 22 -56.67 -21.98 -34.09
N PRO A 23 -57.28 -20.91 -34.63
CA PRO A 23 -57.57 -19.68 -33.87
C PRO A 23 -58.47 -19.91 -32.65
N SER A 24 -59.39 -20.86 -32.71
CA SER A 24 -60.32 -21.21 -31.61
C SER A 24 -59.66 -22.02 -30.49
N SER A 25 -58.47 -22.61 -30.73
CA SER A 25 -57.83 -23.51 -29.76
C SER A 25 -57.20 -22.76 -28.60
N GLY A 26 -57.60 -23.13 -27.37
CA GLY A 26 -57.00 -22.64 -26.14
C GLY A 26 -55.70 -23.36 -25.77
N ALA A 27 -55.02 -22.88 -24.74
CA ALA A 27 -53.77 -23.50 -24.28
C ALA A 27 -53.89 -24.99 -23.87
N PRO A 28 -55.00 -25.46 -23.26
CA PRO A 28 -55.21 -26.89 -23.00
C PRO A 28 -55.33 -27.73 -24.27
N GLN A 29 -56.02 -27.25 -25.29
CA GLN A 29 -56.19 -27.95 -26.58
C GLN A 29 -54.85 -28.05 -27.31
N LEU A 30 -54.10 -26.95 -27.37
CA LEU A 30 -52.76 -26.95 -27.97
C LEU A 30 -51.77 -27.84 -27.19
N ALA A 31 -51.90 -27.93 -25.86
CA ALA A 31 -51.09 -28.85 -25.06
C ALA A 31 -51.40 -30.32 -25.37
N ASN A 32 -52.68 -30.67 -25.53
CA ASN A 32 -53.08 -32.03 -25.91
C ASN A 32 -52.54 -32.38 -27.31
N PHE A 33 -52.66 -31.45 -28.26
CA PHE A 33 -52.14 -31.63 -29.62
C PHE A 33 -50.63 -31.92 -29.62
N LEU A 34 -49.85 -31.13 -28.86
CA LEU A 34 -48.41 -31.33 -28.74
C LEU A 34 -48.03 -32.62 -27.98
N GLN A 35 -48.88 -33.12 -27.09
CA GLN A 35 -48.64 -34.39 -26.40
C GLN A 35 -48.99 -35.62 -27.26
N GLN A 36 -49.82 -35.45 -28.28
CA GLN A 36 -50.21 -36.50 -29.23
C GLN A 36 -49.38 -36.49 -30.51
N SER A 37 -48.49 -35.50 -30.69
CA SER A 37 -47.60 -35.45 -31.85
C SER A 37 -46.56 -36.58 -31.81
N GLU A 38 -46.03 -36.95 -32.97
CA GLU A 38 -45.01 -38.01 -33.12
C GLU A 38 -43.78 -37.83 -32.20
N ASN A 39 -43.47 -36.59 -31.82
CA ASN A 39 -42.38 -36.25 -30.90
C ASN A 39 -42.89 -35.36 -29.76
N PRO A 40 -43.54 -35.94 -28.73
CA PRO A 40 -44.14 -35.15 -27.67
C PRO A 40 -43.07 -34.47 -26.79
N PRO A 41 -43.30 -33.21 -26.35
CA PRO A 41 -42.39 -32.55 -25.41
C PRO A 41 -42.28 -33.34 -24.11
N SER A 42 -41.08 -33.42 -23.52
CA SER A 42 -40.80 -34.08 -22.23
C SER A 42 -41.44 -33.40 -21.00
N LEU A 43 -42.28 -32.39 -21.21
CA LEU A 43 -42.93 -31.62 -20.16
C LEU A 43 -44.26 -32.23 -19.76
N GLN A 44 -44.55 -32.26 -18.46
CA GLN A 44 -45.88 -32.63 -17.98
C GLN A 44 -46.95 -31.68 -18.52
N ARG A 45 -48.15 -32.20 -18.80
CA ARG A 45 -49.27 -31.44 -19.39
C ARG A 45 -49.50 -30.10 -18.70
N ARG A 46 -49.49 -30.08 -17.37
CA ARG A 46 -49.70 -28.85 -16.57
C ARG A 46 -48.61 -27.79 -16.81
N GLN A 47 -47.36 -28.21 -16.94
CA GLN A 47 -46.24 -27.34 -17.25
C GLN A 47 -46.33 -26.82 -18.70
N LEU A 48 -46.73 -27.69 -19.63
CA LEU A 48 -46.92 -27.35 -21.04
C LEU A 48 -48.03 -26.31 -21.23
N VAL A 49 -49.21 -26.52 -20.62
CA VAL A 49 -50.31 -25.55 -20.62
C VAL A 49 -49.85 -24.20 -20.06
N THR A 50 -49.06 -24.21 -18.98
CA THR A 50 -48.54 -22.99 -18.37
C THR A 50 -47.61 -22.23 -19.32
N LYS A 51 -46.70 -22.93 -20.00
CA LYS A 51 -45.79 -22.33 -21.00
C LYS A 51 -46.54 -21.82 -22.24
N ILE A 52 -47.53 -22.56 -22.73
CA ILE A 52 -48.37 -22.13 -23.86
C ILE A 52 -49.15 -20.87 -23.47
N ARG A 53 -49.81 -20.84 -22.30
CA ARG A 53 -50.50 -19.63 -21.81
C ARG A 53 -49.58 -18.42 -21.76
N ARG A 54 -48.35 -18.57 -21.27
CA ARG A 54 -47.36 -17.48 -21.24
C ARG A 54 -46.97 -17.02 -22.63
N THR A 55 -46.77 -17.95 -23.55
CA THR A 55 -46.41 -17.65 -24.94
C THR A 55 -47.54 -16.88 -25.63
N LEU A 56 -48.78 -17.32 -25.46
CA LEU A 56 -49.95 -16.66 -26.08
C LEU A 56 -50.25 -15.28 -25.47
N THR A 57 -50.04 -15.09 -24.17
CA THR A 57 -50.39 -13.83 -23.47
C THR A 57 -49.27 -12.81 -23.41
N ARG A 58 -48.01 -13.26 -23.34
CA ARG A 58 -46.84 -12.40 -23.09
C ARG A 58 -45.73 -12.57 -24.11
N ASN A 59 -45.93 -13.45 -25.11
CA ASN A 59 -44.94 -13.73 -26.15
C ASN A 59 -43.58 -14.20 -25.60
N THR A 60 -43.58 -14.82 -24.41
CA THR A 60 -42.38 -15.37 -23.74
C THR A 60 -42.72 -16.67 -23.01
N ILE A 61 -41.72 -17.55 -22.89
CA ILE A 61 -41.81 -18.83 -22.15
C ILE A 61 -41.31 -18.64 -20.70
N GLU A 62 -40.56 -17.57 -20.43
CA GLU A 62 -39.86 -17.37 -19.17
C GLU A 62 -40.79 -16.98 -18.01
N ASP A 63 -40.39 -17.39 -16.81
CA ASP A 63 -41.02 -16.93 -15.58
C ASP A 63 -40.80 -15.43 -15.39
N LYS A 64 -41.83 -14.72 -14.91
CA LYS A 64 -41.60 -13.38 -14.38
C LYS A 64 -40.67 -13.49 -13.18
N LYS A 65 -39.78 -12.52 -13.02
CA LYS A 65 -38.98 -12.39 -11.80
C LYS A 65 -39.93 -12.41 -10.60
N ARG A 66 -39.76 -13.40 -9.71
CA ARG A 66 -40.62 -13.56 -8.53
C ARG A 66 -40.55 -12.27 -7.71
N SER A 67 -41.70 -11.79 -7.25
CA SER A 67 -41.79 -10.71 -6.27
C SER A 67 -41.30 -11.26 -4.93
N GLY A 68 -40.00 -11.08 -4.65
CA GLY A 68 -39.46 -11.33 -3.32
C GLY A 68 -39.91 -10.24 -2.34
N HIS A 69 -39.71 -10.48 -1.04
CA HIS A 69 -39.99 -9.50 0.00
C HIS A 69 -39.25 -8.19 -0.30
N PRO A 70 -39.90 -7.01 -0.23
CA PRO A 70 -39.24 -5.72 -0.46
C PRO A 70 -38.08 -5.57 0.52
N ALA A 71 -36.88 -5.39 -0.02
CA ALA A 71 -35.69 -5.26 0.80
C ALA A 71 -35.63 -3.84 1.38
N THR A 72 -35.59 -3.68 2.71
CA THR A 72 -35.37 -2.37 3.38
C THR A 72 -34.06 -1.67 2.95
N THR A 73 -33.12 -2.42 2.37
CA THR A 73 -31.88 -1.91 1.72
C THR A 73 -32.11 -1.11 0.43
N SER A 74 -33.33 -1.13 -0.13
CA SER A 74 -33.61 -0.60 -1.47
C SER A 74 -34.22 0.79 -1.50
N THR A 75 -34.63 1.37 -0.36
CA THR A 75 -35.12 2.75 -0.35
C THR A 75 -33.98 3.72 -0.66
N SER A 76 -34.18 4.56 -1.68
CA SER A 76 -33.21 5.58 -2.11
C SER A 76 -32.74 6.47 -0.96
N SER A 77 -33.64 6.83 -0.04
CA SER A 77 -33.33 7.61 1.17
C SER A 77 -32.31 6.92 2.09
N PHE A 78 -32.43 5.61 2.30
CA PHE A 78 -31.50 4.82 3.10
C PHE A 78 -30.14 4.71 2.41
N GLN A 79 -30.13 4.43 1.10
CA GLN A 79 -28.91 4.37 0.31
C GLN A 79 -28.16 5.72 0.35
N GLN A 80 -28.88 6.82 0.22
CA GLN A 80 -28.30 8.16 0.30
C GLN A 80 -27.74 8.46 1.69
N LYS A 81 -28.43 8.08 2.77
CA LYS A 81 -27.90 8.20 4.15
C LYS A 81 -26.61 7.42 4.35
N ILE A 82 -26.53 6.19 3.82
CA ILE A 82 -25.29 5.39 3.86
C ILE A 82 -24.19 6.04 3.02
N LYS A 83 -24.50 6.48 1.81
CA LYS A 83 -23.55 7.15 0.90
C LYS A 83 -22.95 8.38 1.58
N THR A 84 -23.77 9.26 2.14
CA THR A 84 -23.33 10.46 2.86
C THR A 84 -22.54 10.13 4.13
N SER A 85 -22.82 8.99 4.78
CA SER A 85 -22.12 8.57 6.00
C SER A 85 -20.77 7.92 5.74
N LEU A 86 -20.57 7.29 4.58
CA LEU A 86 -19.34 6.56 4.24
C LEU A 86 -18.43 7.29 3.25
N ARG A 87 -18.99 8.01 2.27
CA ARG A 87 -18.21 8.60 1.17
C ARG A 87 -17.30 9.71 1.69
N LEU A 88 -16.00 9.53 1.48
CA LEU A 88 -14.94 10.52 1.78
C LEU A 88 -14.89 10.98 3.24
N LYS A 89 -15.41 10.19 4.18
CA LYS A 89 -15.36 10.47 5.62
C LYS A 89 -14.28 9.63 6.30
N LYS A 90 -13.38 10.29 7.04
CA LYS A 90 -12.39 9.60 7.89
C LYS A 90 -13.08 9.06 9.14
N GLY A 91 -12.62 7.91 9.65
CA GLY A 91 -13.17 7.28 10.86
C GLY A 91 -14.57 6.67 10.69
N ALA A 92 -15.15 6.71 9.49
CA ALA A 92 -16.41 6.04 9.19
C ALA A 92 -16.16 4.53 9.06
N SER A 93 -16.69 3.76 10.00
CA SER A 93 -16.74 2.29 9.95
C SER A 93 -18.18 1.83 9.78
N ILE A 94 -18.37 0.62 9.25
CA ILE A 94 -19.72 0.03 9.10
C ILE A 94 -20.43 -0.05 10.44
N ARG A 95 -19.70 -0.43 11.50
CA ARG A 95 -20.18 -0.43 12.89
C ARG A 95 -20.61 0.96 13.37
N ASN A 96 -19.78 1.99 13.15
CA ASN A 96 -20.09 3.36 13.55
C ASN A 96 -21.31 3.92 12.82
N VAL A 97 -21.40 3.67 11.50
CA VAL A 97 -22.55 4.08 10.70
C VAL A 97 -23.82 3.36 11.14
N THR A 98 -23.76 2.05 11.39
CA THR A 98 -24.89 1.26 11.90
C THR A 98 -25.36 1.79 13.26
N SER A 99 -24.43 2.02 14.20
CA SER A 99 -24.75 2.58 15.51
C SER A 99 -25.40 3.97 15.41
N ASN A 100 -24.89 4.83 14.52
CA ASN A 100 -25.43 6.17 14.30
C ASN A 100 -26.85 6.12 13.68
N LEU A 101 -27.06 5.26 12.68
CA LEU A 101 -28.39 5.05 12.08
C LEU A 101 -29.40 4.53 13.11
N ASN A 102 -28.99 3.56 13.94
CA ASN A 102 -29.84 3.01 15.00
C ASN A 102 -30.19 4.08 16.06
N ARG A 103 -29.23 4.91 16.47
CA ARG A 103 -29.49 6.05 17.37
C ARG A 103 -30.46 7.07 16.78
N ASN A 104 -30.43 7.25 15.46
CA ASN A 104 -31.34 8.14 14.73
C ASN A 104 -32.66 7.44 14.33
N GLY A 105 -33.04 6.36 15.01
CA GLY A 105 -34.33 5.66 14.81
C GLY A 105 -34.40 4.74 13.59
N ILE A 106 -33.31 4.57 12.83
CA ILE A 106 -33.27 3.72 11.64
C ILE A 106 -32.68 2.36 12.02
N LYS A 107 -33.55 1.42 12.38
CA LYS A 107 -33.15 0.05 12.72
C LYS A 107 -32.49 -0.64 11.53
N CYS A 108 -31.20 -0.92 11.64
CA CYS A 108 -30.44 -1.66 10.64
C CYS A 108 -29.28 -2.44 11.27
N PHE A 109 -28.80 -3.44 10.52
CA PHE A 109 -27.67 -4.30 10.90
C PHE A 109 -26.43 -3.95 10.08
N GLU A 110 -25.25 -4.31 10.60
CA GLU A 110 -23.98 -4.05 9.90
C GLU A 110 -23.93 -4.69 8.50
N ARG A 111 -24.47 -5.90 8.37
CA ARG A 111 -24.57 -6.61 7.09
C ARG A 111 -25.41 -5.85 6.05
N THR A 112 -26.45 -5.16 6.50
CA THR A 112 -27.33 -4.29 5.70
C THR A 112 -26.55 -3.09 5.17
N VAL A 113 -25.78 -2.43 6.04
CA VAL A 113 -24.93 -1.29 5.67
C VAL A 113 -23.83 -1.73 4.70
N HIS A 114 -23.16 -2.86 4.98
CA HIS A 114 -22.11 -3.41 4.12
C HIS A 114 -22.64 -3.78 2.72
N ARG A 115 -23.78 -4.46 2.63
CA ARG A 115 -24.42 -4.81 1.35
C ARG A 115 -24.77 -3.56 0.54
N THR A 116 -25.34 -2.55 1.19
CA THR A 116 -25.72 -1.30 0.53
C THR A 116 -24.49 -0.53 0.06
N ALA A 117 -23.41 -0.49 0.85
CA ALA A 117 -22.13 0.09 0.43
C ALA A 117 -21.57 -0.59 -0.83
N ARG A 118 -21.65 -1.93 -0.93
CA ARG A 118 -21.29 -2.68 -2.14
C ARG A 118 -22.16 -2.31 -3.34
N GLN A 119 -23.48 -2.21 -3.16
CA GLN A 119 -24.40 -1.80 -4.23
C GLN A 119 -24.11 -0.38 -4.74
N LEU A 120 -23.64 0.51 -3.84
CA LEU A 120 -23.22 1.88 -4.17
C LEU A 120 -21.79 1.96 -4.71
N ASN A 121 -21.11 0.83 -4.93
CA ASN A 121 -19.71 0.73 -5.34
C ASN A 121 -18.75 1.52 -4.44
N LEU A 122 -19.07 1.64 -3.15
CA LEU A 122 -18.20 2.29 -2.18
C LEU A 122 -17.07 1.34 -1.81
N LYS A 123 -15.83 1.77 -2.10
CA LYS A 123 -14.63 1.06 -1.72
C LYS A 123 -14.03 1.70 -0.47
N TRP A 124 -13.56 0.87 0.44
CA TRP A 124 -12.78 1.33 1.57
C TRP A 124 -11.31 1.42 1.15
N PHE A 125 -10.63 2.47 1.61
CA PHE A 125 -9.22 2.69 1.33
C PHE A 125 -8.48 2.82 2.65
N LYS A 126 -7.33 2.15 2.77
CA LYS A 126 -6.42 2.40 3.90
C LYS A 126 -5.79 3.78 3.71
N THR A 127 -5.90 4.64 4.71
CA THR A 127 -5.16 5.90 4.74
C THR A 127 -3.67 5.59 4.80
N ARG A 128 -2.90 6.21 3.91
CA ARG A 128 -1.43 6.18 3.99
C ARG A 128 -0.99 7.03 5.19
N LYS A 129 0.00 6.54 5.94
CA LYS A 129 0.65 7.36 6.98
C LYS A 129 1.48 8.42 6.27
N SER A 130 1.26 9.67 6.62
CA SER A 130 1.99 10.83 6.11
C SER A 130 2.65 11.57 7.28
N GLN A 131 3.75 12.25 7.02
CA GLN A 131 4.35 13.16 7.97
C GLN A 131 3.38 14.31 8.24
N LYS A 132 3.21 14.69 9.51
CA LYS A 132 2.45 15.88 9.87
C LYS A 132 3.28 17.11 9.46
N LEU A 133 2.72 17.96 8.61
CA LEU A 133 3.34 19.19 8.10
C LEU A 133 2.50 20.38 8.56
N THR A 134 3.14 21.36 9.21
CA THR A 134 2.55 22.70 9.41
C THR A 134 2.68 23.52 8.11
N GLU A 135 1.99 24.66 8.02
CA GLU A 135 2.17 25.57 6.87
C GLU A 135 3.63 26.04 6.75
N ASP A 136 4.28 26.38 7.87
CA ASP A 136 5.71 26.71 7.88
C ASP A 136 6.59 25.60 7.30
N ASN A 137 6.28 24.33 7.64
CA ASN A 137 7.02 23.20 7.07
C ASN A 137 6.84 23.12 5.55
N LYS A 138 5.62 23.37 5.04
CA LYS A 138 5.36 23.35 3.60
C LYS A 138 6.12 24.49 2.90
N THR A 139 6.06 25.70 3.45
CA THR A 139 6.79 26.86 2.91
C THR A 139 8.30 26.60 2.85
N ARG A 140 8.89 26.10 3.94
CA ARG A 140 10.32 25.73 3.97
C ARG A 140 10.63 24.64 2.96
N ARG A 141 9.81 23.58 2.88
CA ARG A 141 9.98 22.52 1.86
C ARG A 141 10.03 23.08 0.43
N VAL A 142 9.17 24.05 0.08
CA VAL A 142 9.18 24.70 -1.25
C VAL A 142 10.47 25.52 -1.46
N ILE A 143 10.88 26.30 -0.46
CA ILE A 143 12.11 27.11 -0.53
C ILE A 143 13.33 26.21 -0.74
N CYS A 144 13.48 25.19 0.12
CA CYS A 144 14.54 24.19 0.03
C CYS A 144 14.52 23.48 -1.34
N ALA A 145 13.34 23.13 -1.85
CA ALA A 145 13.24 22.45 -3.13
C ALA A 145 13.69 23.34 -4.31
N LYS A 146 13.32 24.62 -4.30
CA LYS A 146 13.80 25.59 -5.30
C LYS A 146 15.31 25.79 -5.22
N GLN A 147 15.85 25.97 -4.02
CA GLN A 147 17.30 26.14 -3.79
C GLN A 147 18.11 24.92 -4.22
N LEU A 148 17.67 23.71 -3.88
CA LEU A 148 18.33 22.47 -4.30
C LEU A 148 18.32 22.31 -5.83
N ARG A 149 17.19 22.56 -6.49
CA ARG A 149 17.11 22.51 -7.96
C ARG A 149 18.00 23.55 -8.63
N MET A 150 18.11 24.76 -8.05
CA MET A 150 19.01 25.80 -8.54
C MET A 150 20.49 25.41 -8.36
N LYS A 151 20.87 24.95 -7.17
CA LYS A 151 22.27 24.63 -6.82
C LYS A 151 22.83 23.39 -7.53
N PHE A 152 21.99 22.38 -7.74
CA PHE A 152 22.37 21.09 -8.35
C PHE A 152 21.99 20.96 -9.83
N GLY A 153 21.13 21.86 -10.33
CA GLY A 153 20.65 21.85 -11.70
C GLY A 153 19.50 20.86 -11.94
N VAL A 154 18.82 21.03 -13.08
CA VAL A 154 17.68 20.19 -13.51
C VAL A 154 17.95 19.41 -14.79
N GLU A 155 18.88 19.85 -15.62
CA GLU A 155 19.22 19.21 -16.89
C GLU A 155 20.25 18.09 -16.70
N LYS A 156 19.94 16.90 -17.24
CA LYS A 156 20.84 15.74 -17.24
C LYS A 156 22.02 15.96 -18.20
N LYS A 157 23.02 16.74 -17.78
CA LYS A 157 24.31 16.84 -18.49
C LYS A 157 25.22 15.74 -17.94
N ALA A 158 25.28 14.61 -18.66
CA ALA A 158 25.81 13.30 -18.22
C ALA A 158 27.06 13.34 -17.31
N HIS A 159 28.02 14.22 -17.59
CA HIS A 159 29.32 14.27 -16.88
C HIS A 159 29.45 15.42 -15.86
N LYS A 160 28.53 16.39 -15.83
CA LYS A 160 28.60 17.58 -14.94
C LYS A 160 27.40 17.69 -13.99
N TRP A 161 26.48 16.74 -14.05
CA TRP A 161 25.28 16.78 -13.23
C TRP A 161 25.60 16.47 -11.76
N LYS A 162 25.46 17.47 -10.89
CA LYS A 162 25.84 17.36 -9.47
C LYS A 162 25.10 16.26 -8.72
N TRP A 163 23.91 15.87 -9.17
CA TRP A 163 23.16 14.74 -8.61
C TRP A 163 23.89 13.40 -8.75
N ASN A 164 24.75 13.22 -9.76
CA ASN A 164 25.59 12.02 -9.91
C ASN A 164 26.75 11.98 -8.89
N ARG A 165 27.08 13.12 -8.28
CA ARG A 165 28.09 13.23 -7.23
C ARG A 165 27.49 13.01 -5.84
N LEU A 166 26.17 13.15 -5.71
CA LEU A 166 25.48 13.12 -4.43
C LEU A 166 25.54 11.72 -3.80
N VAL A 167 25.89 11.69 -2.52
CA VAL A 167 25.84 10.51 -1.65
C VAL A 167 24.75 10.73 -0.63
N ASN A 168 23.56 10.18 -0.89
CA ASN A 168 22.43 10.28 0.03
C ASN A 168 22.54 9.18 1.09
N THR A 169 22.90 9.57 2.32
CA THR A 169 23.06 8.66 3.46
C THR A 169 21.94 8.82 4.48
N ASP A 170 21.70 7.75 5.23
CA ASP A 170 20.81 7.75 6.39
C ASP A 170 21.05 6.55 7.32
N PHE A 171 20.55 6.66 8.56
CA PHE A 171 20.41 5.54 9.47
C PHE A 171 19.04 4.88 9.29
N SER A 172 19.02 3.55 9.19
CA SER A 172 17.76 2.83 9.17
C SER A 172 17.02 2.99 10.49
N GLY A 173 15.68 3.10 10.45
CA GLY A 173 14.90 2.75 11.63
C GLY A 173 15.19 1.30 12.06
N LYS A 174 14.94 0.97 13.33
CA LYS A 174 15.28 -0.34 13.92
C LYS A 174 14.70 -1.52 13.12
N PHE A 175 15.55 -2.51 12.86
CA PHE A 175 15.17 -3.86 12.46
C PHE A 175 15.11 -4.75 13.70
N THR A 176 14.04 -5.52 13.86
CA THR A 176 13.83 -6.37 15.03
C THR A 176 13.91 -7.85 14.65
N LEU A 177 14.41 -8.68 15.56
CA LEU A 177 14.45 -10.14 15.39
C LEU A 177 13.05 -10.74 15.28
N LEU A 178 12.13 -10.20 16.08
CA LEU A 178 10.75 -10.62 16.08
C LEU A 178 9.96 -9.90 14.96
N PRO A 179 8.99 -10.60 14.35
CA PRO A 179 8.14 -10.02 13.32
C PRO A 179 7.38 -8.81 13.85
N PHE A 180 7.06 -7.91 12.92
CA PHE A 180 6.15 -6.80 13.22
C PHE A 180 4.73 -7.33 13.41
N GLN A 181 4.30 -7.48 14.67
CA GLN A 181 2.93 -7.82 15.03
C GLN A 181 1.93 -6.83 14.45
N ASN A 182 0.99 -7.34 13.66
CA ASN A 182 -0.13 -6.56 13.20
C ASN A 182 -1.30 -6.81 14.15
N LYS A 183 -1.48 -5.90 15.11
CA LYS A 183 -2.54 -5.96 16.13
C LYS A 183 -3.97 -6.20 15.60
N ARG A 184 -4.23 -6.01 14.30
CA ARG A 184 -5.55 -6.28 13.68
C ARG A 184 -5.68 -7.68 13.07
N ASN A 185 -4.57 -8.38 12.89
CA ASN A 185 -4.53 -9.73 12.32
C ASN A 185 -4.07 -10.76 13.36
N ASP A 186 -3.65 -10.34 14.56
CA ASP A 186 -3.27 -11.20 15.68
C ASP A 186 -4.50 -11.57 16.55
N ASP A 187 -5.72 -11.48 16.01
CA ASP A 187 -6.94 -11.92 16.69
C ASP A 187 -6.98 -13.45 16.73
N ILE A 188 -7.25 -14.02 17.91
CA ILE A 188 -7.39 -15.47 18.10
C ILE A 188 -8.85 -15.83 17.90
N TRP A 189 -9.11 -16.77 17.00
CA TRP A 189 -10.42 -17.38 16.81
C TRP A 189 -10.46 -18.65 17.64
N ALA A 190 -11.49 -18.80 18.47
CA ALA A 190 -11.76 -19.98 19.29
C ALA A 190 -13.26 -20.27 19.26
N GLU A 191 -13.65 -21.54 19.41
CA GLU A 191 -15.05 -21.94 19.50
C GLU A 191 -15.67 -21.50 20.84
N GLU A 192 -17.00 -21.43 20.89
CA GLU A 192 -17.72 -21.00 22.09
C GLU A 192 -17.50 -22.00 23.23
N GLY A 193 -16.87 -21.56 24.31
CA GLY A 193 -16.52 -22.39 25.47
C GLY A 193 -15.08 -22.92 25.48
N GLU A 194 -14.30 -22.70 24.41
CA GLU A 194 -12.89 -23.08 24.40
C GLU A 194 -12.05 -22.19 25.32
N VAL A 195 -11.25 -22.83 26.18
CA VAL A 195 -10.27 -22.14 27.01
C VAL A 195 -9.05 -21.83 26.15
N VAL A 196 -8.92 -20.57 25.74
CA VAL A 196 -7.74 -20.14 24.98
C VAL A 196 -6.50 -20.25 25.87
N PRO A 197 -5.45 -20.98 25.45
CA PRO A 197 -4.22 -21.11 26.22
C PRO A 197 -3.65 -19.74 26.63
N PRO A 198 -3.25 -19.56 27.90
CA PRO A 198 -2.69 -18.29 28.38
C PRO A 198 -1.50 -17.79 27.56
N VAL A 199 -0.74 -18.70 26.93
CA VAL A 199 0.40 -18.35 26.06
C VAL A 199 -0.03 -17.64 24.77
N LEU A 200 -1.24 -17.90 24.28
CA LEU A 200 -1.80 -17.25 23.09
C LEU A 200 -2.41 -15.89 23.47
N ILE A 201 -3.10 -15.81 24.62
CA ILE A 201 -3.69 -14.56 25.13
C ILE A 201 -2.60 -13.55 25.53
N ASN A 202 -1.59 -14.02 26.27
CA ASN A 202 -0.56 -13.20 26.88
C ASN A 202 0.73 -13.21 26.07
N ALA A 203 0.66 -12.91 24.77
CA ALA A 203 1.86 -12.78 23.95
C ALA A 203 2.76 -11.67 24.54
N PRO A 204 3.91 -12.00 25.17
CA PRO A 204 4.73 -11.01 25.85
C PRO A 204 5.32 -10.06 24.81
N THR A 205 4.98 -8.78 24.91
CA THR A 205 5.57 -7.76 24.04
C THR A 205 6.63 -7.00 24.81
N ASP A 206 7.88 -7.04 24.33
CA ASP A 206 8.92 -6.16 24.83
C ASP A 206 8.50 -4.69 24.64
N LYS A 207 8.32 -3.98 25.76
CA LYS A 207 8.05 -2.53 25.78
C LYS A 207 9.11 -1.75 24.99
N PHE A 208 10.33 -2.28 24.92
CA PHE A 208 11.42 -1.78 24.10
C PHE A 208 12.00 -2.89 23.23
N LYS A 209 11.42 -3.12 22.06
CA LYS A 209 11.97 -4.08 21.10
C LYS A 209 13.45 -3.78 20.84
N LYS A 210 14.33 -4.68 21.28
CA LYS A 210 15.75 -4.64 20.90
C LYS A 210 15.82 -4.77 19.38
N GLY A 211 16.64 -3.95 18.76
CA GLY A 211 16.72 -3.91 17.31
C GLY A 211 18.01 -3.31 16.83
N ILE A 212 18.40 -3.71 15.63
CA ILE A 212 19.63 -3.32 14.96
C ILE A 212 19.34 -2.11 14.09
N ILE A 213 20.21 -1.10 14.19
CA ILE A 213 20.23 0.08 13.33
C ILE A 213 21.38 -0.09 12.36
N PHE A 214 21.10 0.11 11.08
CA PHE A 214 22.10 0.08 10.04
C PHE A 214 22.37 1.50 9.52
N TRP A 215 23.59 1.76 9.09
CA TRP A 215 23.91 2.93 8.29
C TRP A 215 24.15 2.51 6.84
N GLY A 216 23.67 3.33 5.91
CA GLY A 216 23.90 3.11 4.49
C GLY A 216 23.64 4.36 3.68
N GLY A 217 24.06 4.30 2.43
CA GLY A 217 23.88 5.37 1.46
C GLY A 217 23.66 4.85 0.05
N ILE A 218 23.21 5.74 -0.80
CA ILE A 218 22.95 5.51 -2.22
C ILE A 218 23.51 6.68 -3.03
N SER A 219 24.08 6.33 -4.18
CA SER A 219 24.59 7.27 -5.19
C SER A 219 24.30 6.72 -6.59
N SER A 220 24.57 7.51 -7.63
CA SER A 220 24.44 7.03 -9.02
C SER A 220 25.45 5.93 -9.38
N HIS A 221 26.44 5.70 -8.52
CA HIS A 221 27.46 4.66 -8.65
C HIS A 221 27.12 3.39 -7.88
N GLY A 222 25.97 3.37 -7.19
CA GLY A 222 25.49 2.22 -6.43
C GLY A 222 25.30 2.51 -4.94
N LEU A 223 25.09 1.42 -4.20
CA LEU A 223 24.93 1.44 -2.76
C LEU A 223 26.27 1.62 -2.03
N ILE A 224 26.19 2.19 -0.84
CA ILE A 224 27.33 2.52 0.00
C ILE A 224 27.03 2.03 1.43
N PRO A 225 27.79 1.06 1.95
CA PRO A 225 28.77 0.22 1.25
C PRO A 225 28.12 -0.66 0.17
N ALA A 226 28.89 -1.11 -0.82
CA ALA A 226 28.34 -1.85 -1.96
C ALA A 226 27.79 -3.25 -1.61
N ARG A 227 28.35 -3.93 -0.61
CA ARG A 227 28.02 -5.33 -0.29
C ARG A 227 26.95 -5.48 0.78
N ALA A 228 27.04 -4.69 1.85
CA ALA A 228 26.13 -4.73 2.98
C ALA A 228 26.13 -3.36 3.66
N PRO A 229 25.02 -2.94 4.28
CA PRO A 229 25.01 -1.76 5.12
C PRO A 229 25.82 -2.00 6.40
N ILE A 230 26.25 -0.92 7.06
CA ILE A 230 27.08 -1.00 8.26
C ILE A 230 26.17 -1.23 9.46
N ASN A 231 26.44 -2.26 10.27
CA ASN A 231 25.77 -2.43 11.56
C ASN A 231 26.24 -1.32 12.52
N PHE A 232 25.42 -0.28 12.65
CA PHE A 232 25.74 0.87 13.49
C PHE A 232 25.54 0.54 14.97
N THR A 233 24.57 -0.30 15.31
CA THR A 233 24.35 -0.76 16.69
C THR A 233 25.57 -1.49 17.24
N GLU A 234 26.14 -2.40 16.46
CA GLU A 234 27.35 -3.12 16.83
C GLU A 234 28.54 -2.17 16.98
N TRP A 235 28.78 -1.31 16.00
CA TRP A 235 29.88 -0.33 16.07
C TRP A 235 29.74 0.60 17.30
N LEU A 236 28.52 1.01 17.63
CA LEU A 236 28.25 1.87 18.79
C LEU A 236 28.53 1.14 20.11
N HIS A 237 28.25 -0.16 20.20
CA HIS A 237 28.55 -0.96 21.39
C HIS A 237 30.05 -1.17 21.62
N GLN A 238 30.87 -1.08 20.57
CA GLN A 238 32.33 -1.15 20.67
C GLN A 238 32.96 0.16 21.17
N GLN A 239 32.16 1.24 21.28
CA GLN A 239 32.67 2.54 21.76
C GLN A 239 32.74 2.57 23.28
N PRO A 240 33.71 3.31 23.86
CA PRO A 240 33.84 3.44 25.31
C PRO A 240 32.53 3.96 25.92
N PRO A 241 32.14 3.45 27.11
CA PRO A 241 30.87 3.79 27.74
C PRO A 241 30.79 5.29 28.00
N GLN A 242 29.82 5.96 27.36
CA GLN A 242 29.58 7.37 27.63
C GLN A 242 28.97 7.53 29.01
N LYS A 243 29.63 8.32 29.87
CA LYS A 243 29.31 8.52 31.29
C LYS A 243 27.86 8.95 31.58
N LYS A 244 27.07 9.40 30.59
CA LYS A 244 25.70 9.87 30.82
C LYS A 244 24.59 9.42 29.87
N ARG A 245 24.81 8.82 28.69
CA ARG A 245 23.71 8.48 27.75
C ARG A 245 24.12 7.45 26.67
N LYS A 246 23.26 6.45 26.38
CA LYS A 246 23.38 5.51 25.24
C LYS A 246 22.90 6.13 23.92
N TYR A 247 23.31 7.36 23.59
CA TYR A 247 22.86 8.04 22.36
C TYR A 247 24.06 8.53 21.54
N LEU A 248 23.89 8.60 20.22
CA LEU A 248 24.90 9.11 19.29
C LEU A 248 25.11 10.62 19.53
N THR A 249 26.30 11.00 19.96
CA THR A 249 26.75 12.41 20.08
C THR A 249 27.39 12.88 18.78
N GLY A 250 27.62 14.20 18.65
CA GLY A 250 28.35 14.77 17.51
C GLY A 250 29.76 14.17 17.37
N ASP A 251 30.50 14.01 18.47
CA ASP A 251 31.85 13.44 18.44
C ASP A 251 31.85 11.98 17.97
N LEU A 252 30.90 11.18 18.47
CA LEU A 252 30.73 9.80 18.01
C LEU A 252 30.31 9.74 16.55
N TYR A 253 29.48 10.69 16.09
CA TYR A 253 29.11 10.73 14.67
C TYR A 253 30.31 11.12 13.79
N ALA A 254 31.09 12.13 14.18
CA ALA A 254 32.33 12.49 13.47
C ALA A 254 33.30 11.29 13.42
N LYS A 255 33.49 10.59 14.54
CA LYS A 255 34.28 9.36 14.62
C LYS A 255 33.73 8.28 13.69
N PHE A 256 32.43 8.03 13.71
CA PHE A 256 31.77 7.06 12.82
C PHE A 256 31.99 7.40 11.34
N VAL A 257 31.85 8.68 10.98
CA VAL A 257 32.03 9.13 9.60
C VAL A 257 33.47 8.88 9.15
N THR A 258 34.46 9.22 9.99
CA THR A 258 35.88 9.00 9.71
C THR A 258 36.24 7.52 9.59
N GLU A 259 35.80 6.69 10.52
CA GLU A 259 36.21 5.28 10.60
C GLU A 259 35.45 4.36 9.62
N LYS A 260 34.18 4.67 9.35
CA LYS A 260 33.26 3.74 8.67
C LYS A 260 32.68 4.34 7.39
N ALA A 261 32.03 5.51 7.47
CA ALA A 261 31.31 6.07 6.33
C ALA A 261 32.25 6.51 5.19
N ALA A 262 33.26 7.33 5.50
CA ALA A 262 34.17 7.88 4.50
C ALA A 262 34.99 6.80 3.78
N PRO A 263 35.56 5.78 4.45
CA PRO A 263 36.21 4.66 3.75
C PRO A 263 35.26 3.90 2.82
N ALA A 264 34.00 3.70 3.23
CA ALA A 264 33.00 3.05 2.38
C ALA A 264 32.66 3.88 1.14
N ILE A 265 32.48 5.20 1.31
CA ILE A 265 32.22 6.14 0.20
C ILE A 265 33.42 6.19 -0.75
N LYS A 266 34.63 6.39 -0.22
CA LYS A 266 35.87 6.46 -1.02
C LYS A 266 36.06 5.18 -1.85
N ARG A 267 35.71 4.00 -1.33
CA ARG A 267 35.81 2.74 -2.08
C ARG A 267 34.91 2.70 -3.32
N VAL A 268 33.69 3.25 -3.22
CA VAL A 268 32.74 3.29 -4.35
C VAL A 268 33.14 4.33 -5.39
N PHE A 269 33.68 5.47 -4.96
CA PHE A 269 34.08 6.56 -5.86
C PHE A 269 35.54 6.46 -6.37
N ARG A 270 36.35 5.53 -5.84
CA ARG A 270 37.78 5.39 -6.21
C ARG A 270 37.97 5.20 -7.72
N SER A 271 37.13 4.39 -8.37
CA SER A 271 37.24 4.10 -9.81
C SER A 271 36.56 5.13 -10.71
N THR A 272 35.83 6.11 -10.15
CA THR A 272 35.03 7.05 -10.94
C THR A 272 35.76 8.37 -11.17
N GLY A 273 36.78 8.69 -10.37
CA GLY A 273 37.47 9.99 -10.39
C GLY A 273 36.60 11.17 -9.94
N VAL A 274 35.38 10.90 -9.44
CA VAL A 274 34.41 11.92 -9.05
C VAL A 274 34.52 12.21 -7.56
N ILE A 275 34.58 13.50 -7.20
CA ILE A 275 34.52 13.93 -5.80
C ILE A 275 33.05 13.89 -5.31
N PRO A 276 32.73 13.06 -4.30
CA PRO A 276 31.36 12.92 -3.81
C PRO A 276 30.88 14.15 -3.04
N ILE A 277 29.58 14.43 -3.09
CA ILE A 277 28.90 15.45 -2.28
C ILE A 277 28.17 14.73 -1.15
N PHE A 278 28.59 14.94 0.09
CA PHE A 278 28.01 14.25 1.24
C PHE A 278 26.63 14.81 1.61
N ARG A 279 25.67 13.92 1.90
CA ARG A 279 24.37 14.30 2.47
C ARG A 279 23.93 13.34 3.56
N ASP A 280 23.54 13.91 4.69
CA ASP A 280 22.87 13.28 5.83
C ASP A 280 21.56 14.04 6.15
N ASP A 281 20.85 13.62 7.20
CA ASP A 281 19.65 14.32 7.67
C ASP A 281 19.99 15.61 8.44
N GLN A 282 18.96 16.36 8.84
CA GLN A 282 19.07 17.62 9.60
C GLN A 282 19.11 17.43 11.13
N ASP A 283 19.55 16.27 11.63
CA ASP A 283 19.67 16.09 13.07
C ASP A 283 20.74 17.03 13.66
N SER A 284 20.41 17.68 14.77
CA SER A 284 21.28 18.58 15.54
C SER A 284 22.68 18.03 15.78
N LYS A 285 22.82 16.73 16.06
CA LYS A 285 24.12 16.08 16.29
C LYS A 285 25.01 16.06 15.05
N HIS A 286 24.43 16.13 13.86
CA HIS A 286 25.15 16.20 12.59
C HIS A 286 25.58 17.64 12.22
N ARG A 287 25.25 18.62 13.07
CA ARG A 287 25.45 20.06 12.86
C ARG A 287 26.40 20.69 13.88
N THR A 288 27.05 19.88 14.72
CA THR A 288 28.10 20.37 15.61
C THR A 288 29.34 20.78 14.79
N ALA A 289 30.12 21.74 15.30
CA ALA A 289 31.33 22.22 14.63
C ALA A 289 32.28 21.07 14.24
N ILE A 290 32.54 20.15 15.18
CA ILE A 290 33.37 18.97 14.93
C ILE A 290 32.89 18.12 13.74
N VAL A 291 31.58 17.93 13.58
CA VAL A 291 31.03 17.15 12.46
C VAL A 291 31.15 17.92 11.15
N MET A 292 30.85 19.23 11.17
CA MET A 292 31.00 20.09 10.00
C MET A 292 32.44 20.07 9.48
N ASP A 293 33.42 20.28 10.37
CA ASP A 293 34.84 20.30 10.04
C ASP A 293 35.30 18.93 9.54
N THR A 294 34.86 17.84 10.18
CA THR A 294 35.18 16.47 9.77
C THR A 294 34.67 16.18 8.35
N ILE A 295 33.41 16.52 8.05
CA ILE A 295 32.84 16.29 6.71
C ILE A 295 33.53 17.15 5.66
N ASN A 296 33.80 18.43 5.95
CA ASN A 296 34.51 19.32 5.04
C ASN A 296 35.93 18.80 4.73
N SER A 297 36.66 18.35 5.74
CA SER A 297 38.00 17.76 5.58
C SER A 297 37.97 16.45 4.76
N LEU A 298 36.95 15.61 4.96
CA LEU A 298 36.89 14.30 4.30
C LEU A 298 36.38 14.34 2.86
N PHE A 299 35.47 15.26 2.54
CA PHE A 299 34.74 15.26 1.26
C PHE A 299 34.86 16.58 0.47
N GLY A 300 35.23 17.68 1.11
CA GLY A 300 35.29 19.02 0.52
C GLY A 300 33.92 19.67 0.24
N GLU A 301 32.90 18.87 -0.12
CA GLU A 301 31.56 19.36 -0.44
C GLU A 301 30.47 18.56 0.29
N ARG A 302 29.51 19.29 0.88
CA ARG A 302 28.31 18.75 1.55
C ARG A 302 27.07 19.45 0.98
N VAL A 303 25.94 18.76 0.97
CA VAL A 303 24.64 19.45 0.85
C VAL A 303 24.52 20.39 2.04
N ASP A 304 24.39 21.67 1.70
CA ASP A 304 24.35 22.75 2.66
C ASP A 304 23.30 22.50 3.75
N PRO A 305 23.72 22.42 5.02
CA PRO A 305 22.82 22.32 6.16
C PRO A 305 21.73 23.39 6.19
N GLU A 306 21.99 24.60 5.70
CA GLU A 306 21.01 25.68 5.74
C GLU A 306 19.94 25.54 4.64
N ILE A 307 20.28 24.84 3.55
CA ILE A 307 19.34 24.59 2.45
C ILE A 307 18.42 23.39 2.73
N GLY A 308 18.85 22.43 3.56
CA GLY A 308 18.07 21.21 3.78
C GLY A 308 16.95 21.37 4.83
N ASP A 309 15.82 20.71 4.61
CA ASP A 309 14.71 20.66 5.59
C ASP A 309 14.53 19.24 6.15
N SER A 310 14.34 19.13 7.48
CA SER A 310 14.12 17.86 8.20
C SER A 310 12.86 17.10 7.76
N LYS A 311 11.96 17.78 7.06
CA LYS A 311 10.70 17.26 6.54
C LYS A 311 10.80 16.88 5.08
N LEU A 312 11.97 16.74 4.45
CA LEU A 312 12.08 16.29 3.04
C LEU A 312 12.34 14.78 2.86
N ALA A 313 12.01 13.93 3.84
CA ALA A 313 12.29 12.49 3.79
C ALA A 313 11.70 11.78 2.56
N ASP A 314 10.57 12.25 2.02
CA ASP A 314 9.93 11.74 0.80
C ASP A 314 10.69 12.08 -0.51
N VAL A 315 11.60 13.04 -0.48
CA VAL A 315 12.49 13.37 -1.61
C VAL A 315 13.70 12.44 -1.66
N TRP A 316 14.26 12.10 -0.51
CA TRP A 316 15.51 11.36 -0.42
C TRP A 316 15.30 9.88 -0.70
N VAL A 317 16.11 9.31 -1.60
CA VAL A 317 15.87 7.98 -2.16
C VAL A 317 16.40 6.84 -1.29
N ILE A 318 17.29 7.11 -0.33
CA ILE A 318 17.76 6.12 0.66
C ILE A 318 16.60 5.55 1.49
N GLU A 319 15.58 6.37 1.77
CA GLU A 319 14.35 5.95 2.47
C GLU A 319 13.57 4.90 1.68
N ASN A 320 13.62 4.95 0.35
CA ASN A 320 13.01 3.93 -0.50
C ASN A 320 13.76 2.60 -0.43
N VAL A 321 15.10 2.65 -0.30
CA VAL A 321 15.93 1.46 -0.12
C VAL A 321 15.55 0.80 1.21
N TRP A 322 15.57 1.55 2.31
CA TRP A 322 15.18 1.03 3.63
C TRP A 322 13.73 0.52 3.66
N GLY A 323 12.81 1.27 3.06
CA GLY A 323 11.40 0.88 2.98
C GLY A 323 11.19 -0.45 2.26
N ALA A 324 11.86 -0.65 1.12
CA ALA A 324 11.72 -1.89 0.36
C ALA A 324 12.42 -3.09 1.01
N ILE A 325 13.53 -2.88 1.74
CA ILE A 325 14.15 -3.93 2.55
C ILE A 325 13.20 -4.35 3.68
N LYS A 326 12.65 -3.37 4.42
CA LYS A 326 11.70 -3.65 5.51
C LYS A 326 10.44 -4.36 5.03
N GLU A 327 9.92 -4.00 3.86
CA GLU A 327 8.73 -4.67 3.32
C GLU A 327 9.03 -6.12 2.91
N ARG A 328 10.22 -6.42 2.35
CA ARG A 328 10.61 -7.79 2.01
C ARG A 328 10.86 -8.68 3.22
N LEU A 329 11.40 -8.11 4.30
CA LEU A 329 11.62 -8.81 5.57
C LEU A 329 10.36 -8.83 6.46
N ARG A 330 9.24 -8.28 5.99
CA ARG A 330 8.02 -8.18 6.78
C ARG A 330 7.46 -9.57 7.09
N GLY A 331 7.19 -9.81 8.38
CA GLY A 331 6.60 -11.07 8.86
C GLY A 331 7.62 -12.18 9.08
N GLN A 332 8.90 -11.95 8.77
CA GLN A 332 9.96 -12.90 9.07
C GLN A 332 10.37 -12.80 10.55
N GLN A 333 10.78 -13.94 11.10
CA GLN A 333 11.43 -14.06 12.39
C GLN A 333 12.87 -14.48 12.17
N PHE A 334 13.78 -13.89 12.93
CA PHE A 334 15.21 -14.20 12.90
C PHE A 334 15.63 -14.75 14.26
N ASN A 335 16.45 -15.79 14.25
CA ASN A 335 16.93 -16.47 15.45
C ASN A 335 17.91 -15.59 16.23
N ASP A 336 18.77 -14.86 15.51
CA ASP A 336 19.79 -14.01 16.09
C ASP A 336 20.14 -12.79 15.22
N ALA A 337 21.02 -11.94 15.75
CA ALA A 337 21.48 -10.72 15.08
C ALA A 337 22.22 -11.01 13.76
N SER A 338 23.03 -12.07 13.71
CA SER A 338 23.81 -12.44 12.53
C SER A 338 22.90 -12.86 11.38
N GLU A 339 21.86 -13.65 11.67
CA GLU A 339 20.85 -14.02 10.68
C GLU A 339 20.14 -12.78 10.12
N LEU A 340 19.69 -11.86 10.99
CA LEU A 340 19.07 -10.61 10.57
C LEU A 340 20.02 -9.77 9.69
N GLU A 341 21.29 -9.64 10.07
CA GLU A 341 22.30 -8.92 9.29
C GLU A 341 22.52 -9.53 7.91
N ASN A 342 22.64 -10.86 7.84
CA ASN A 342 22.80 -11.60 6.59
C ASN A 342 21.60 -11.39 5.65
N GLN A 343 20.39 -11.42 6.20
CA GLN A 343 19.16 -11.19 5.45
C GLN A 343 19.06 -9.75 4.96
N VAL A 344 19.37 -8.75 5.80
CA VAL A 344 19.46 -7.35 5.40
C VAL A 344 20.49 -7.16 4.29
N ALA A 345 21.68 -7.78 4.39
CA ALA A 345 22.73 -7.73 3.38
C ALA A 345 22.31 -8.41 2.06
N GLN A 346 21.53 -9.49 2.12
CA GLN A 346 20.97 -10.12 0.91
C GLN A 346 19.99 -9.18 0.21
N GLN A 347 19.07 -8.55 0.95
CA GLN A 347 18.10 -7.60 0.39
C GLN A 347 18.77 -6.32 -0.12
N TRP A 348 19.84 -5.87 0.53
CA TRP A 348 20.66 -4.74 0.10
C TRP A 348 21.24 -4.95 -1.31
N ARG A 349 21.76 -6.15 -1.60
CA ARG A 349 22.39 -6.49 -2.90
C ARG A 349 21.41 -6.54 -4.08
N ILE A 350 20.09 -6.53 -3.84
CA ILE A 350 19.07 -6.52 -4.91
C ILE A 350 19.04 -5.19 -5.67
N PHE A 351 19.56 -4.11 -5.07
CA PHE A 351 19.66 -2.81 -5.70
C PHE A 351 20.96 -2.73 -6.52
N THR A 352 20.83 -3.01 -7.81
CA THR A 352 21.91 -2.86 -8.78
C THR A 352 22.32 -1.39 -8.93
N VAL A 353 23.52 -1.16 -9.44
CA VAL A 353 24.01 0.20 -9.77
C VAL A 353 23.02 0.95 -10.67
N GLU A 354 22.44 0.26 -11.66
CA GLU A 354 21.42 0.83 -12.55
C GLU A 354 20.17 1.30 -11.79
N LYS A 355 19.64 0.46 -10.88
CA LYS A 355 18.51 0.87 -10.03
C LYS A 355 18.88 2.06 -9.15
N CYS A 356 20.10 2.09 -8.61
CA CYS A 356 20.55 3.22 -7.79
C CYS A 356 20.62 4.52 -8.62
N ARG A 357 21.17 4.45 -9.83
CA ARG A 357 21.22 5.57 -10.78
C ARG A 357 19.84 6.11 -11.10
N GLN A 358 18.92 5.24 -11.51
CA GLN A 358 17.53 5.62 -11.78
C GLN A 358 16.89 6.33 -10.58
N ARG A 359 17.09 5.82 -9.36
CA ARG A 359 16.56 6.46 -8.14
C ARG A 359 17.17 7.83 -7.88
N MET A 360 18.48 8.00 -8.06
CA MET A 360 19.13 9.31 -7.90
C MET A 360 18.65 10.31 -8.94
N GLU A 361 18.39 9.84 -10.17
CA GLU A 361 17.84 10.64 -11.26
C GLU A 361 16.41 11.14 -11.00
N GLU A 362 15.66 10.51 -10.09
CA GLU A 362 14.31 10.94 -9.70
C GLU A 362 14.30 12.15 -8.76
N ILE A 363 15.42 12.47 -8.09
CA ILE A 363 15.45 13.52 -7.04
C ILE A 363 14.97 14.88 -7.56
N PRO A 364 15.42 15.38 -8.72
CA PRO A 364 14.96 16.66 -9.27
C PRO A 364 13.45 16.70 -9.53
N ASP A 365 12.88 15.60 -10.03
CA ASP A 365 11.45 15.48 -10.29
C ASP A 365 10.65 15.40 -8.98
N ARG A 366 11.20 14.74 -7.96
CA ARG A 366 10.64 14.75 -6.59
C ARG A 366 10.59 16.17 -6.04
N LEU A 367 11.68 16.92 -6.17
CA LEU A 367 11.75 18.33 -5.77
C LEU A 367 10.75 19.19 -6.56
N LYS A 368 10.59 18.94 -7.87
CA LYS A 368 9.57 19.60 -8.68
C LYS A 368 8.17 19.31 -8.13
N ARG A 369 7.85 18.07 -7.80
CA ARG A 369 6.56 17.70 -7.20
C ARG A 369 6.32 18.37 -5.85
N VAL A 370 7.35 18.58 -5.03
CA VAL A 370 7.23 19.36 -3.78
C VAL A 370 6.79 20.79 -4.08
N ILE A 371 7.35 21.41 -5.12
CA ILE A 371 6.98 22.76 -5.56
C ILE A 371 5.55 22.76 -6.11
N ASP A 372 5.23 21.84 -7.02
CA ASP A 372 3.91 21.76 -7.68
C ASP A 372 2.77 21.44 -6.69
N GLN A 373 3.08 20.82 -5.54
CA GLN A 373 2.11 20.47 -4.49
C GLN A 373 2.16 21.42 -3.29
N ASP A 374 2.74 22.62 -3.44
CA ASP A 374 2.83 23.65 -2.39
C ASP A 374 3.41 23.09 -1.07
N GLY A 375 4.51 22.34 -1.17
CA GLY A 375 5.21 21.81 -0.02
C GLY A 375 4.54 20.62 0.66
N LYS A 376 3.41 20.12 0.14
CA LYS A 376 2.77 18.89 0.65
C LYS A 376 3.70 17.68 0.47
N GLN A 377 3.41 16.63 1.22
CA GLN A 377 4.13 15.36 1.09
C GLN A 377 3.84 14.76 -0.28
N ILE A 378 4.90 14.40 -0.99
CA ILE A 378 4.82 13.70 -2.26
C ILE A 378 4.68 12.20 -1.99
N HIS A 379 3.90 11.54 -2.85
CA HIS A 379 3.79 10.09 -2.85
C HIS A 379 4.41 9.58 -4.14
N ASN A 380 5.25 8.55 -4.04
CA ASN A 380 5.68 7.83 -5.22
C ASN A 380 4.44 7.18 -5.83
N HIS A 381 4.21 7.45 -7.12
CA HIS A 381 3.36 6.60 -7.95
C HIS A 381 4.15 5.31 -8.14
N SER A 382 3.87 4.33 -7.28
CA SER A 382 4.24 2.93 -7.52
C SER A 382 3.41 2.37 -8.64
#